data_AF-A0A6A5A455-F1
#
_entry.id   AF-A0A6A5A455-F1
#
_cell.length_a   1.000
_cell.length_b   1.000
_cell.length_c   1.000
_cell.angle_alpha   90.00
_cell.angle_beta   90.00
_cell.angle_gamma   90.00
#
_symmetry.space_group_name_H-M   'P 1'
#
loop_
_entity.id
_entity.type
_entity.pdbx_description
1 polymer ?
#
loop_
_entity_poly.entity_id
_entity_poly.type
_entity_poly.pdbx_seq_one_letter_code
_entity_poly.pdbx_strand_id
1 'polypeptide(L)'
;LADADGRVHGALNLNTDTGRLSSRKPNLQNQPAMDKDRYKIRDAFTAPEGKLLVVADYSQLELRLLAHVTQCQGMIDAFKVRPNKL
;
A
#
# COMPACT_ATOMS: atom_id res chain seq x y z
N LEU A 1 2.20 14.49 18.98
CA LEU A 1 1.83 13.75 17.75
C LEU A 1 1.49 12.29 18.06
N ALA A 2 2.20 11.66 19.02
CA ALA A 2 1.71 10.44 19.66
C ALA A 2 0.81 10.76 20.86
N ASP A 3 -0.08 9.82 21.22
CA ASP A 3 -0.87 9.84 22.45
C ASP A 3 -0.06 9.35 23.68
N ALA A 4 -0.73 9.20 24.83
CA ALA A 4 -0.12 8.72 26.07
C ALA A 4 0.41 7.27 25.98
N ASP A 5 -0.12 6.48 25.04
CA ASP A 5 0.25 5.09 24.79
C ASP A 5 1.31 4.95 23.67
N GLY A 6 1.87 6.08 23.20
CA GLY A 6 2.88 6.10 22.14
C GLY A 6 2.32 5.83 20.74
N ARG A 7 1.01 5.91 20.52
CA ARG A 7 0.38 5.66 19.22
C ARG A 7 0.26 6.93 18.39
N VAL A 8 0.59 6.81 17.11
CA VAL A 8 0.44 7.90 16.13
C VAL A 8 -0.93 7.80 15.46
N HIS A 9 -1.72 8.87 15.53
CA HIS A 9 -3.07 8.95 14.96
C HIS A 9 -3.09 9.85 13.72
N GLY A 10 -3.13 9.26 12.53
CA GLY A 10 -3.33 9.99 11.28
C GLY A 10 -4.81 10.09 10.90
N ALA A 11 -5.18 11.15 10.19
CA ALA A 11 -6.54 11.31 9.63
C ALA A 11 -6.56 10.93 8.15
N LEU A 12 -7.57 10.15 7.76
CA LEU A 12 -7.85 9.83 6.36
C LEU A 12 -8.85 10.83 5.78
N ASN A 13 -8.57 11.31 4.57
CA ASN A 13 -9.50 12.08 3.76
C ASN A 13 -10.03 11.20 2.63
N LEU A 14 -11.36 11.13 2.54
CA LEU A 14 -12.08 10.33 1.55
C LEU A 14 -12.38 11.13 0.26
N ASN A 15 -12.42 12.46 0.37
CA ASN A 15 -12.82 13.35 -0.72
C ASN A 15 -11.59 13.77 -1.53
N THR A 16 -11.11 12.90 -2.42
CA THR A 16 -10.07 13.25 -3.40
C THR A 16 -10.58 13.08 -4.82
N ASP A 17 -10.12 13.93 -5.73
CA ASP A 17 -10.59 13.95 -7.13
C ASP A 17 -10.33 12.63 -7.86
N THR A 18 -9.26 11.91 -7.49
CA THR A 18 -8.89 10.62 -8.06
C THR A 18 -9.65 9.43 -7.45
N GLY A 19 -10.39 9.66 -6.36
CA GLY A 19 -11.02 8.60 -5.56
C GLY A 19 -10.08 7.82 -4.63
N ARG A 20 -8.77 8.11 -4.62
CA ARG A 20 -7.83 7.55 -3.63
C ARG A 20 -8.05 8.16 -2.25
N LEU A 21 -7.66 7.45 -1.20
CA LEU A 21 -7.57 8.05 0.13
C LEU A 21 -6.35 8.98 0.20
N SER A 22 -6.42 10.05 0.99
CA SER A 22 -5.22 10.81 1.39
C SER A 22 -5.05 10.85 2.92
N SER A 23 -3.81 10.92 3.41
CA SER A 23 -3.50 10.91 4.85
C SER A 23 -2.88 12.24 5.29
N ARG A 24 -3.33 12.76 6.44
CA ARG A 24 -2.81 14.01 7.03
C ARG A 24 -2.74 13.95 8.55
N LYS A 25 -1.86 14.79 9.11
CA LYS A 25 -1.68 15.02 10.57
C LYS A 25 -1.44 13.72 11.40
N PRO A 26 -0.36 12.95 11.16
CA PRO A 26 0.65 13.08 10.11
C PRO A 26 0.25 12.32 8.83
N ASN A 27 0.96 12.56 7.72
CA ASN A 27 0.77 11.79 6.50
C ASN A 27 1.47 10.43 6.65
N LEU A 28 0.70 9.35 6.67
CA LEU A 28 1.19 7.98 6.81
C LEU A 28 1.36 7.25 5.46
N GLN A 29 1.06 7.90 4.34
CA GLN A 29 1.15 7.30 3.00
C GLN A 29 2.54 7.48 2.37
N ASN A 30 3.19 8.62 2.62
CA ASN A 30 4.45 8.99 1.96
C ASN A 30 5.70 8.38 2.64
N GLN A 31 5.61 7.12 3.06
CA GLN A 31 6.78 6.43 3.62
C GLN A 31 7.77 6.09 2.50
N PRO A 32 9.08 6.14 2.76
CA PRO A 32 10.08 5.71 1.78
C PRO A 32 9.81 4.25 1.36
N ALA A 33 10.06 3.97 0.08
CA ALA A 33 10.09 2.61 -0.42
C ALA A 33 11.21 1.81 0.30
N MET A 34 11.04 0.50 0.45
CA MET A 34 11.95 -0.33 1.26
C MET A 34 13.41 -0.21 0.83
N ASP A 35 13.68 -0.15 -0.47
CA ASP A 35 15.01 0.03 -1.06
C ASP A 35 15.61 1.42 -0.82
N LYS A 36 14.79 2.40 -0.48
CA LYS A 36 15.14 3.81 -0.28
C LYS A 36 15.01 4.28 1.17
N ASP A 37 14.65 3.38 2.09
CA ASP A 37 14.42 3.71 3.49
C ASP A 37 15.74 3.75 4.29
N ARG A 38 16.57 4.78 4.00
CA ARG A 38 17.89 4.96 4.61
C ARG A 38 17.87 4.96 6.14
N TYR A 39 16.81 5.51 6.73
CA TYR A 39 16.66 5.66 8.18
C TYR A 39 15.81 4.56 8.80
N LYS A 40 15.36 3.57 8.01
CA LYS A 40 14.47 2.50 8.47
C LYS A 40 13.23 3.04 9.17
N ILE A 41 12.64 4.12 8.64
CA ILE A 41 11.46 4.77 9.23
C ILE A 41 10.31 3.78 9.34
N ARG A 42 10.20 2.83 8.39
CA ARG A 42 9.16 1.80 8.41
C ARG A 42 9.27 0.87 9.62
N ASP A 43 10.48 0.61 10.12
CA ASP A 43 10.71 -0.27 11.28
C ASP A 43 10.19 0.35 12.58
N ALA A 44 9.96 1.67 12.61
CA ALA A 44 9.34 2.34 13.75
C ALA A 44 7.84 2.03 13.90
N PHE A 45 7.19 1.50 12.87
CA PHE A 45 5.80 1.07 12.93
C PHE A 45 5.73 -0.38 13.41
N THR A 46 5.48 -0.55 14.71
CA THR A 46 5.47 -1.87 15.36
C THR A 46 4.07 -2.28 15.79
N ALA A 47 3.82 -3.60 15.81
CA ALA A 47 2.64 -4.15 16.46
C ALA A 47 2.80 -4.09 17.98
N PRO A 48 1.72 -3.90 18.76
CA PRO A 48 1.78 -4.12 20.20
C PRO A 48 2.02 -5.60 20.52
N GLU A 49 2.39 -5.88 21.76
CA GLU A 49 2.66 -7.23 22.25
C GLU A 49 1.47 -8.19 21.97
N GLY A 50 1.80 -9.43 21.58
CA GLY A 50 0.83 -10.45 21.22
C GLY A 50 0.12 -10.24 19.87
N LYS A 51 0.52 -9.23 19.07
CA LYS A 51 -0.05 -8.95 17.74
C LYS A 51 1.02 -8.89 16.67
N LEU A 52 0.58 -8.96 15.41
CA LEU A 52 1.41 -8.83 14.22
C LEU A 52 0.82 -7.77 13.28
N LEU A 53 1.69 -7.05 12.56
CA LEU A 53 1.29 -6.23 11.42
C LEU A 53 1.29 -7.10 10.17
N VAL A 54 0.17 -7.13 9.46
CA VAL A 54 0.03 -7.81 8.17
C VAL A 54 -0.05 -6.75 7.08
N VAL A 55 0.81 -6.88 6.07
CA VAL A 55 0.82 -5.99 4.91
C VAL A 55 0.35 -6.78 3.69
N ALA A 56 -0.62 -6.23 2.98
CA ALA A 56 -1.10 -6.76 1.72
C ALA A 56 -1.10 -5.63 0.68
N ASP A 57 -0.49 -5.89 -0.47
CA ASP A 57 -0.40 -4.93 -1.58
C ASP A 57 -0.89 -5.60 -2.88
N TYR A 58 -1.61 -4.84 -3.70
CA TYR A 58 -2.11 -5.36 -4.96
C TYR A 58 -0.99 -5.40 -6.00
N SER A 59 -0.54 -6.60 -6.36
CA SER A 59 0.43 -6.79 -7.43
C SER A 59 -0.04 -6.18 -8.74
N GLN A 60 0.58 -5.05 -9.13
CA GLN A 60 0.38 -4.37 -10.42
C GLN A 60 -1.10 -4.01 -10.69
N LEU A 61 -1.81 -3.52 -9.67
CA LEU A 61 -3.24 -3.17 -9.74
C LEU A 61 -3.60 -2.34 -10.97
N GLU A 62 -2.88 -1.25 -11.23
CA GLU A 62 -3.18 -0.32 -12.32
C GLU A 62 -3.09 -1.00 -13.69
N LEU A 63 -2.10 -1.87 -13.90
CA LEU A 63 -1.97 -2.62 -15.17
C LEU A 63 -3.07 -3.67 -15.33
N ARG A 64 -3.50 -4.30 -14.23
CA ARG A 64 -4.62 -5.24 -14.24
C ARG A 64 -5.94 -4.52 -14.54
N LEU A 65 -6.16 -3.34 -13.96
CA LEU A 65 -7.30 -2.49 -14.28
C LEU A 65 -7.27 -2.05 -15.75
N LEU A 66 -6.10 -1.64 -16.27
CA LEU A 66 -5.96 -1.26 -17.67
C LEU A 66 -6.26 -2.44 -18.61
N ALA A 67 -5.76 -3.65 -18.31
CA ALA A 67 -6.07 -4.86 -19.06
C ALA A 67 -7.57 -5.14 -19.09
N HIS A 68 -8.26 -4.95 -17.96
CA HIS A 68 -9.70 -5.13 -17.84
C HIS A 68 -10.50 -4.05 -18.58
N VAL A 69 -10.13 -2.78 -18.47
CA VAL A 69 -10.89 -1.68 -19.12
C VAL A 69 -10.70 -1.70 -20.63
N THR A 70 -9.50 -2.01 -21.13
CA THR A 70 -9.18 -2.01 -22.57
C THR A 70 -9.54 -3.32 -23.27
N GLN A 71 -9.78 -4.40 -22.52
CA GLN A 71 -9.96 -5.76 -23.05
C GLN A 71 -8.80 -6.21 -23.98
N CYS A 72 -7.61 -5.64 -23.78
CA CYS A 72 -6.45 -5.99 -24.58
C CYS A 72 -5.99 -7.43 -24.27
N GLN A 73 -6.16 -8.34 -25.23
CA GLN A 73 -5.91 -9.76 -25.04
C GLN A 73 -4.48 -10.05 -24.59
N GLY A 74 -3.48 -9.39 -25.18
CA GLY A 74 -2.08 -9.55 -24.78
C GLY A 74 -1.80 -9.14 -23.33
N MET A 75 -2.47 -8.08 -22.84
CA MET A 75 -2.34 -7.67 -21.44
C MET A 75 -3.05 -8.63 -20.50
N ILE A 76 -4.26 -9.08 -20.86
CA ILE A 76 -5.00 -10.07 -20.08
C ILE A 76 -4.18 -11.36 -19.97
N ASP A 77 -3.61 -11.84 -21.07
CA ASP A 77 -2.82 -13.06 -21.11
C ASP A 77 -1.50 -12.94 -20.33
N ALA A 78 -0.92 -11.74 -20.25
CA ALA A 78 0.24 -11.48 -19.39
C ALA A 78 -0.07 -11.66 -17.89
N PHE A 79 -1.32 -11.45 -17.47
CA PHE A 79 -1.75 -11.58 -16.07
C PHE A 79 -2.49 -12.88 -15.74
N LYS A 80 -2.84 -13.69 -16.74
CA LYS A 80 -3.36 -15.05 -16.50
C LYS A 80 -2.28 -15.86 -15.77
N VAL A 81 -2.66 -16.45 -14.64
CA VAL A 81 -1.79 -17.34 -13.87
C VAL A 81 -1.37 -18.48 -14.80
N ARG A 82 -0.08 -18.57 -15.12
CA ARG A 82 0.46 -19.77 -15.76
C ARG A 82 0.67 -20.81 -14.66
N PRO A 83 0.08 -22.00 -14.76
CA PRO A 83 0.12 -23.00 -13.70
C PRO A 83 1.50 -23.59 -13.41
N ASN A 84 2.59 -23.11 -14.02
CA ASN A 84 3.95 -23.55 -13.70
C ASN A 84 4.98 -22.47 -14.09
N LYS A 85 5.41 -21.69 -13.11
CA LYS A 85 6.78 -21.21 -13.00
C LYS A 85 7.13 -21.29 -11.51
N LEU A 86 7.63 -22.46 -11.13
CA LEU A 86 8.60 -22.60 -10.03
C LEU A 86 9.82 -21.75 -10.37
#